data_AF-A0A519KSJ5-F1
#
_entry.id   AF-A0A519KSJ5-F1
#
_cell.length_a   1.000
_cell.length_b   1.000
_cell.length_c   1.000
_cell.angle_alpha   90.00
_cell.angle_beta   90.00
_cell.angle_gamma   90.00
#
_symmetry.space_group_name_H-M   'P 1'
#
loop_
_entity.id
_entity.type
_entity.pdbx_description
1 polymer ?
#
loop_
_entity_poly.entity_id
_entity_poly.type
_entity_poly.pdbx_seq_one_letter_code
_entity_poly.pdbx_strand_id
1 'polypeptide(L)' 'AFVSSSEINANERDTKDHPFGVDTLPPQRLTAPRGTPPDPGFDRTKYEEIGESDRMTLKFRKPE' A
#
# COMPACT_ATOMS: atom_id res chain seq x y z
N ALA A 1 16.83 21.02 -0.94
CA ALA A 1 16.45 20.87 0.48
C ALA A 1 15.04 20.27 0.56
N PHE A 2 14.67 19.66 1.70
CA PHE A 2 13.29 19.29 2.00
C PHE A 2 12.38 20.54 2.03
N VAL A 3 11.07 20.38 1.77
CA VAL A 3 10.10 21.48 1.78
C VAL A 3 9.01 21.22 2.82
N SER A 4 8.19 20.18 2.63
CA SER A 4 7.26 19.68 3.66
C SER A 4 6.74 18.27 3.30
N SER A 5 6.26 17.53 4.31
CA SER A 5 5.44 16.33 4.16
C SER A 5 3.98 16.62 4.56
N SER A 6 3.10 15.63 4.42
CA SER A 6 1.74 15.67 4.98
C SER A 6 1.17 14.26 5.13
N GLU A 7 0.43 14.02 6.21
CA GLU A 7 -0.24 12.74 6.48
C GLU A 7 -1.66 12.69 5.87
N ILE A 8 -1.99 13.59 4.94
CA ILE A 8 -3.33 13.71 4.33
C ILE A 8 -3.77 12.46 3.53
N ASN A 9 -2.83 11.58 3.15
CA ASN A 9 -3.11 10.29 2.51
C ASN A 9 -2.72 9.10 3.40
N ALA A 10 -2.57 9.29 4.71
CA ALA A 10 -2.30 8.21 5.65
C ALA A 10 -3.55 7.35 5.89
N ASN A 11 -3.35 6.06 6.15
CA ASN A 11 -4.40 5.13 6.52
C ASN A 11 -3.99 4.39 7.81
N GLU A 12 -4.65 4.71 8.93
CA GLU A 12 -4.41 4.06 10.23
C GLU A 12 -4.70 2.55 10.23
N ARG A 13 -5.44 2.05 9.24
CA ARG A 13 -5.70 0.61 9.05
C ARG A 13 -4.55 -0.12 8.36
N ASP A 14 -3.69 0.58 7.62
CA ASP A 14 -2.55 -0.02 6.92
C ASP A 14 -1.32 -0.08 7.83
N THR A 15 -1.16 -1.20 8.52
CA THR A 15 0.01 -1.51 9.36
C THR A 15 1.27 -1.79 8.54
N LYS A 16 1.17 -1.91 7.20
CA LYS A 16 2.22 -2.36 6.26
C LYS A 16 2.73 -3.79 6.52
N ASP A 17 2.07 -4.55 7.39
CA ASP A 17 2.32 -5.98 7.62
C ASP A 17 1.42 -6.83 6.72
N HIS A 18 1.93 -7.09 5.51
CA HIS A 18 1.22 -7.75 4.43
C HIS A 18 2.18 -8.61 3.59
N PRO A 19 1.85 -9.89 3.30
CA PRO A 19 2.81 -10.92 2.90
C PRO A 19 3.44 -10.73 1.52
N PHE A 20 2.80 -9.96 0.62
CA PHE A 20 3.31 -9.68 -0.72
C PHE A 20 3.70 -8.20 -0.89
N GLY A 21 3.94 -7.50 0.23
CA GLY A 21 4.06 -6.05 0.25
C GLY A 21 2.71 -5.36 -0.06
N VAL A 22 2.79 -4.07 -0.42
CA VAL A 22 1.61 -3.24 -0.73
C VAL A 22 0.75 -3.82 -1.86
N ASP A 23 1.35 -4.61 -2.75
CA ASP A 23 0.68 -5.34 -3.83
C ASP A 23 -0.38 -6.37 -3.33
N THR A 24 -0.37 -6.72 -2.04
CA THR A 24 -1.44 -7.54 -1.40
C THR A 24 -2.78 -6.79 -1.39
N LEU A 25 -2.73 -5.46 -1.25
CA LEU A 25 -3.88 -4.56 -1.17
C LEU A 25 -4.45 -4.25 -2.56
N PRO A 26 -5.66 -3.66 -2.66
CA PRO A 26 -6.18 -3.10 -3.91
C PRO A 26 -5.22 -2.04 -4.51
N PRO A 27 -5.13 -1.93 -5.85
CA PRO A 27 -5.87 -2.70 -6.86
C PRO A 27 -5.20 -4.03 -7.26
N GLN A 28 -3.92 -4.25 -6.89
CA GLN A 28 -3.16 -5.42 -7.37
C GLN A 28 -3.62 -6.75 -6.77
N ARG A 29 -4.08 -6.74 -5.51
CA ARG A 29 -4.77 -7.86 -4.86
C ARG A 29 -4.01 -9.20 -4.98
N LEU A 30 -2.69 -9.22 -4.80
CA LEU A 30 -1.92 -10.47 -4.84
C LEU A 30 -2.41 -11.47 -3.77
N THR A 31 -2.45 -12.75 -4.14
CA THR A 31 -2.63 -13.91 -3.23
C THR A 31 -1.40 -14.82 -3.19
N ALA A 32 -0.40 -14.55 -4.02
CA ALA A 32 0.85 -15.30 -4.10
C ALA A 32 2.01 -14.38 -4.53
N PRO A 33 3.29 -14.78 -4.33
CA PRO A 33 4.45 -14.00 -4.78
C PRO A 33 4.41 -13.67 -6.28
N ARG A 34 4.86 -12.46 -6.66
CA ARG A 34 4.92 -12.03 -8.07
C ARG A 34 5.66 -13.05 -8.94
N GLY A 35 5.02 -13.45 -10.05
CA GLY A 35 5.54 -14.46 -10.97
C GLY A 35 5.16 -15.91 -10.64
N THR A 36 4.42 -16.15 -9.55
CA THR A 36 3.81 -17.46 -9.24
C THR A 36 2.30 -17.46 -9.51
N PRO A 37 1.65 -18.62 -9.71
CA PRO A 37 0.19 -18.70 -9.85
C PRO A 37 -0.53 -18.18 -8.59
N PRO A 38 -1.68 -17.49 -8.71
CA PRO A 38 -2.46 -17.06 -7.57
C PRO A 38 -2.92 -18.24 -6.70
N ASP A 39 -2.81 -18.10 -5.37
CA ASP A 39 -3.45 -19.01 -4.42
C ASP A 39 -4.97 -18.70 -4.34
N PRO A 40 -5.85 -19.68 -4.61
CA PRO A 40 -7.30 -19.51 -4.45
C PRO A 40 -7.78 -19.70 -3.00
N GLY A 41 -6.96 -20.24 -2.10
CA GLY A 41 -7.27 -20.46 -0.69
C GLY A 41 -6.90 -19.30 0.25
N PHE A 42 -6.21 -18.29 -0.27
CA PHE A 42 -5.75 -17.12 0.50
C PHE A 42 -6.93 -16.23 0.93
N ASP A 43 -7.20 -16.16 2.24
CA ASP A 43 -8.22 -15.24 2.77
C ASP A 43 -7.80 -13.77 2.54
N ARG A 44 -8.63 -13.09 1.75
CA ARG A 44 -8.45 -11.69 1.39
C ARG A 44 -9.06 -10.72 2.40
N THR A 45 -10.01 -11.18 3.22
CA THR A 45 -11.01 -10.34 3.91
C THR A 45 -10.37 -9.19 4.69
N LYS A 46 -9.38 -9.51 5.54
CA LYS A 46 -8.65 -8.51 6.34
C LYS A 46 -7.90 -7.45 5.51
N TYR A 47 -7.49 -7.75 4.28
CA TYR A 47 -6.78 -6.82 3.39
C TYR A 47 -7.77 -5.96 2.58
N GLU A 48 -8.91 -6.51 2.19
CA GLU A 48 -10.00 -5.73 1.58
C GLU A 48 -10.59 -4.72 2.58
N GLU A 49 -10.60 -5.08 3.88
CA GLU A 49 -10.94 -4.17 4.98
C GLU A 49 -9.89 -3.07 5.24
N ILE A 50 -8.64 -3.19 4.79
CA ILE A 50 -7.66 -2.09 4.89
C ILE A 50 -7.96 -1.01 3.85
N GLY A 51 -8.29 -1.42 2.62
CA GLY A 51 -8.57 -0.49 1.51
C GLY A 51 -7.31 0.00 0.81
N GLU A 52 -7.23 1.31 0.53
CA GLU A 52 -6.00 1.92 -0.02
C GLU A 52 -4.86 1.88 1.00
N SER A 53 -3.61 1.76 0.53
CA SER A 53 -2.44 1.80 1.41
C SER A 53 -2.23 3.19 2.04
N ASP A 54 -1.48 3.24 3.14
CA ASP A 54 -0.84 4.48 3.59
C ASP A 54 0.09 5.01 2.49
N ARG A 55 0.04 6.32 2.21
CA ARG A 55 0.82 7.00 1.16
C ARG A 55 1.50 8.25 1.71
N MET A 56 2.83 8.19 1.75
CA MET A 56 3.66 9.37 2.03
C MET A 56 3.36 10.50 1.04
N THR A 57 2.95 11.67 1.55
CA THR A 57 2.76 12.86 0.71
C THR A 57 3.92 13.84 0.90
N LEU A 58 4.59 14.20 -0.20
CA LEU A 58 5.73 15.13 -0.21
C LEU A 58 5.46 16.35 -1.09
N LYS A 59 5.80 17.53 -0.58
CA LYS A 59 5.80 18.78 -1.35
C LYS A 59 7.19 19.00 -1.96
N PHE A 60 7.21 19.33 -3.24
CA PHE A 60 8.42 19.74 -3.95
C PHE A 60 8.29 21.19 -4.41
N ARG A 61 9.43 21.89 -4.54
CA ARG A 61 9.52 23.17 -5.27
C ARG A 61 10.46 22.99 -6.45
N LYS A 62 10.28 23.78 -7.51
CA LYS A 62 11.26 23.85 -8.60
C LYS A 62 12.62 24.32 -8.02
N PRO A 63 13.75 23.82 -8.55
CA PRO A 63 15.04 24.46 -8.31
C PRO A 63 15.04 25.90 -8.87
N GLU A 64 15.99 26.68 -8.40
CA GLU A 64 16.39 27.97 -8.98
C GLU A 64 17.44 27.72 -10.08
#